data_AF-A0AAU3BZH2-F1
#
_entry.id   AF-A0AAU3BZH2-F1
#
_cell.length_a   1.000
_cell.length_b   1.000
_cell.length_c   1.000
_cell.angle_alpha   90.00
_cell.angle_beta   90.00
_cell.angle_gamma   90.00
#
_symmetry.space_group_name_H-M   'P 1'
#
loop_
_entity.id
_entity.type
_entity.pdbx_description
1 polymer ?
#
loop_
_entity_poly.entity_id
_entity_poly.type
_entity_poly.pdbx_seq_one_letter_code
_entity_poly.pdbx_strand_id
1 'polypeptide(L)'
;MRRRLFFTVLSGLLAALAPAGSAAAAEPCGVHFDQRLQCWSRSIGEGTVHVTLDQEVPFDGAAEDRERFEKALLARRQGLVVEVPRGGRTGEGGTALLMLAEPKARLVAEDAVIDPLAPKTLDELDTVGVCRSKDGKELCAPLRESRSLKGRDLIAASLAVDLSRHTYTVSAQDPPPVPPNPTGTSPSGKTGQDGETSKDGRNGRNTEPGKVVNPGSEPGSDPVADSGWDTATQVLAVLCAVLVLLLGLLLFLIRRSSHAVGTLSRRALAAPGVGAVPTVAAPRTRAPDEATTRLRVTPTPRHGRRVGNVPGPVRAAVVRTELHPQGYVEVDHVLYRAVWAEPGRPPPAPGGLVDVTDARERDSDVLYAFPPTTGRHAKAGRP
;
A
#
# COMPACT_ATOMS: atom_id res chain seq x y z
N MET A 1 53.14 7.47 -18.78
CA MET A 1 51.98 8.07 -18.09
C MET A 1 50.90 8.42 -19.11
N ARG A 2 49.98 7.51 -19.42
CA ARG A 2 48.75 7.69 -20.24
C ARG A 2 48.15 6.30 -20.47
N ARG A 3 47.21 5.88 -19.60
CA ARG A 3 46.34 4.69 -19.75
C ARG A 3 45.67 4.46 -18.40
N ARG A 4 44.43 4.94 -18.20
CA ARG A 4 43.47 4.49 -17.14
C ARG A 4 42.19 5.36 -17.10
N LEU A 5 41.63 5.73 -18.25
CA LEU A 5 40.41 6.57 -18.31
C LEU A 5 39.29 6.01 -19.22
N PHE A 6 39.36 4.73 -19.62
CA PHE A 6 38.39 4.16 -20.56
C PHE A 6 37.45 3.07 -20.00
N PHE A 7 37.50 2.76 -18.70
CA PHE A 7 36.69 1.66 -18.14
C PHE A 7 35.42 2.07 -17.38
N THR A 8 35.12 3.36 -17.23
CA THR A 8 33.94 3.83 -16.46
C THR A 8 32.73 4.19 -17.32
N VAL A 9 32.82 4.15 -18.65
CA VAL A 9 31.69 4.54 -19.54
C VAL A 9 30.85 3.34 -19.99
N LEU A 10 31.34 2.09 -19.89
CA LEU A 10 30.62 0.93 -20.41
C LEU A 10 29.67 0.23 -19.39
N SER A 11 29.76 0.55 -18.09
CA SER A 11 28.85 -0.03 -17.08
C SER A 11 27.51 0.72 -16.94
N GLY A 12 27.31 1.83 -17.65
CA GLY A 12 26.10 2.66 -17.54
C GLY A 12 24.97 2.29 -18.51
N LEU A 13 25.21 1.41 -19.49
CA LEU A 13 24.27 1.18 -20.60
C LEU A 13 23.50 -0.16 -20.54
N LEU A 14 23.78 -1.02 -19.55
CA LEU A 14 23.17 -2.35 -19.45
C LEU A 14 22.00 -2.46 -18.45
N ALA A 15 21.60 -1.35 -17.82
CA ALA A 15 20.48 -1.33 -16.87
C ALA A 15 19.11 -0.98 -17.51
N ALA A 16 19.04 -0.74 -18.83
CA ALA A 16 17.83 -0.23 -19.49
C ALA A 16 16.98 -1.29 -20.23
N LEU A 17 17.32 -2.59 -20.10
CA LEU A 17 16.62 -3.69 -20.78
C LEU A 17 16.07 -4.72 -19.79
N ALA A 18 15.67 -4.31 -18.59
CA ALA A 18 14.77 -5.13 -17.79
C ALA A 18 13.38 -5.06 -18.42
N PRO A 19 12.81 -6.17 -18.92
CA PRO A 19 11.43 -6.18 -19.36
C PRO A 19 10.55 -5.70 -18.21
N ALA A 20 9.68 -4.73 -18.47
CA ALA A 20 8.60 -4.38 -17.55
C ALA A 20 7.76 -5.65 -17.37
N GLY A 21 8.05 -6.38 -16.28
CA GLY A 21 7.31 -7.57 -15.92
C GLY A 21 5.85 -7.17 -15.82
N SER A 22 5.01 -7.78 -16.65
CA SER A 22 3.56 -7.65 -16.51
C SER A 22 3.22 -7.95 -15.06
N ALA A 23 2.50 -7.04 -14.40
CA ALA A 23 1.94 -7.30 -13.08
C ALA A 23 1.05 -8.54 -13.23
N ALA A 24 1.58 -9.70 -12.88
CA ALA A 24 0.82 -10.93 -12.88
C ALA A 24 -0.33 -10.69 -11.91
N ALA A 25 -1.57 -10.86 -12.39
CA ALA A 25 -2.72 -10.93 -11.52
C ALA A 25 -2.37 -11.97 -10.46
N ALA A 26 -2.20 -11.52 -9.21
CA ALA A 26 -1.71 -12.36 -8.13
C ALA A 26 -2.60 -13.60 -8.09
N GLU A 27 -2.00 -14.78 -8.21
CA GLU A 27 -2.75 -16.02 -8.11
C GLU A 27 -3.53 -16.00 -6.79
N PRO A 28 -4.82 -16.39 -6.81
CA PRO A 28 -5.63 -16.37 -5.61
C PRO A 28 -4.95 -17.22 -4.54
N CYS A 29 -4.65 -16.60 -3.40
CA CYS A 29 -4.23 -17.33 -2.20
C CYS A 29 -5.32 -18.36 -1.90
N GLY A 30 -4.94 -19.63 -1.70
CA GLY A 30 -5.84 -20.79 -1.71
C GLY A 30 -7.10 -20.72 -0.83
N VAL A 31 -7.93 -21.75 -0.89
CA VAL A 31 -9.28 -21.70 -0.27
C VAL A 31 -9.22 -21.72 1.26
N HIS A 32 -8.28 -22.46 1.84
CA HIS A 32 -8.16 -22.62 3.28
C HIS A 32 -7.35 -21.48 3.93
N PHE A 33 -7.63 -21.20 5.20
CA PHE A 33 -7.04 -20.10 5.95
C PHE A 33 -5.52 -20.25 6.09
N ASP A 34 -5.00 -21.45 6.38
CA ASP A 34 -3.57 -21.75 6.44
C ASP A 34 -2.84 -21.47 5.10
N GLN A 35 -3.45 -21.83 3.96
CA GLN A 35 -2.93 -21.53 2.63
C GLN A 35 -2.92 -20.03 2.36
N ARG A 36 -3.95 -19.31 2.81
CA ARG A 36 -3.99 -17.84 2.74
C ARG A 36 -2.92 -17.18 3.60
N LEU A 37 -2.73 -17.64 4.84
CA LEU A 37 -1.66 -17.17 5.72
C LEU A 37 -0.28 -17.43 5.11
N GLN A 38 -0.05 -18.62 4.53
CA GLN A 38 1.20 -18.93 3.84
C GLN A 38 1.46 -17.94 2.70
N CYS A 39 0.46 -17.71 1.86
CA CYS A 39 0.53 -16.77 0.74
C CYS A 39 0.89 -15.36 1.23
N TRP A 40 0.14 -14.81 2.19
CA TRP A 40 0.37 -13.47 2.74
C TRP A 40 1.72 -13.36 3.46
N SER A 41 2.14 -14.39 4.20
CA SER A 41 3.44 -14.40 4.90
C SER A 41 4.63 -14.36 3.95
N ARG A 42 4.48 -14.88 2.73
CA ARG A 42 5.48 -14.78 1.67
C ARG A 42 5.49 -13.36 1.09
N SER A 43 4.33 -12.85 0.69
CA SER A 43 4.18 -11.53 0.06
C SER A 43 4.57 -10.38 0.99
N ILE A 44 4.37 -10.51 2.30
CA ILE A 44 4.78 -9.49 3.28
C ILE A 44 6.31 -9.32 3.37
N GLY A 45 7.08 -10.30 2.88
CA GLY A 45 8.53 -10.18 2.74
C GLY A 45 8.94 -9.27 1.58
N GLU A 46 8.04 -9.03 0.63
CA GLU A 46 8.26 -8.23 -0.57
C GLU A 46 7.67 -6.82 -0.45
N GLY A 47 6.72 -6.61 0.48
CA GLY A 47 6.11 -5.30 0.72
C GLY A 47 4.92 -5.35 1.68
N THR A 48 4.02 -4.38 1.56
CA THR A 48 2.78 -4.33 2.33
C THR A 48 1.71 -5.19 1.65
N VAL A 49 1.08 -6.07 2.42
CA VAL A 49 -0.07 -6.87 2.02
C VAL A 49 -1.33 -6.20 2.56
N HIS A 50 -2.24 -5.85 1.64
CA HIS A 50 -3.55 -5.31 1.97
C HIS A 50 -4.62 -6.39 1.78
N VAL A 51 -5.36 -6.71 2.83
CA VAL A 51 -6.40 -7.75 2.83
C VAL A 51 -7.75 -7.10 3.14
N THR A 52 -8.64 -7.07 2.14
CA THR A 52 -10.03 -6.61 2.31
C THR A 52 -10.92 -7.81 2.63
N LEU A 53 -11.65 -7.75 3.74
CA LEU A 53 -12.54 -8.80 4.25
C LEU A 53 -13.97 -8.55 3.77
N ASP A 54 -14.20 -8.74 2.47
CA ASP A 54 -15.54 -8.59 1.86
C ASP A 54 -16.51 -9.72 2.23
N GLN A 55 -15.97 -10.84 2.73
CA GLN A 55 -16.72 -12.04 3.13
C GLN A 55 -16.15 -12.62 4.41
N GLU A 56 -16.98 -13.39 5.11
CA GLU A 56 -16.55 -14.15 6.29
C GLU A 56 -15.41 -15.10 5.92
N VAL A 57 -14.32 -15.03 6.66
CA VAL A 57 -13.18 -15.92 6.48
C VAL A 57 -13.25 -17.01 7.55
N PRO A 58 -13.38 -18.30 7.19
CA PRO A 58 -13.34 -19.38 8.16
C PRO A 58 -11.94 -19.54 8.77
N PHE A 59 -11.86 -20.03 10.01
CA PHE A 59 -10.60 -20.38 10.67
C PHE A 59 -10.28 -21.87 10.48
N ASP A 60 -10.14 -22.28 9.22
CA ASP A 60 -9.89 -23.68 8.82
C ASP A 60 -8.39 -23.98 8.57
N GLY A 61 -8.06 -25.18 8.10
CA GLY A 61 -6.67 -25.64 7.96
C GLY A 61 -6.11 -26.38 9.19
N ALA A 62 -4.91 -26.93 9.06
CA ALA A 62 -4.24 -27.65 10.13
C ALA A 62 -3.64 -26.67 11.16
N ALA A 63 -3.86 -26.92 12.45
CA ALA A 63 -3.40 -26.01 13.52
C ALA A 63 -1.87 -25.79 13.50
N GLU A 64 -1.09 -26.84 13.22
CA GLU A 64 0.38 -26.77 13.14
C GLU A 64 0.86 -25.88 11.98
N ASP A 65 0.17 -25.92 10.85
CA ASP A 65 0.50 -25.09 9.68
C ASP A 65 0.09 -23.64 9.94
N ARG A 66 -1.09 -23.41 10.53
CA ARG A 66 -1.52 -22.07 10.94
C ARG A 66 -0.53 -21.43 11.91
N GLU A 67 -0.17 -22.12 13.00
CA GLU A 67 0.75 -21.60 14.03
C GLU A 67 2.05 -21.08 13.41
N ARG A 68 2.62 -21.85 12.47
CA ARG A 68 3.84 -21.48 11.75
C ARG A 68 3.68 -20.18 10.98
N PHE A 69 2.59 -20.02 10.22
CA PHE A 69 2.37 -18.84 9.38
C PHE A 69 1.88 -17.63 10.17
N GLU A 70 1.10 -17.83 11.23
CA GLU A 70 0.71 -16.78 12.19
C GLU A 70 1.94 -16.17 12.85
N LYS A 71 2.88 -17.00 13.30
CA LYS A 71 4.15 -16.52 13.87
C LYS A 71 4.98 -15.72 12.86
N ALA A 72 5.00 -16.16 11.60
CA ALA A 72 5.70 -15.45 10.53
C ALA A 72 5.06 -14.08 10.23
N LEU A 73 3.73 -14.01 10.19
CA LEU A 73 2.98 -12.77 10.02
C LEU A 73 3.15 -11.85 11.23
N LEU A 74 3.06 -12.37 12.45
CA LEU A 74 3.22 -11.59 13.67
C LEU A 74 4.60 -10.92 13.74
N ALA A 75 5.65 -11.60 13.30
CA ALA A 75 7.01 -11.05 13.21
C ALA A 75 7.15 -9.90 12.18
N ARG A 76 6.20 -9.77 11.25
CA ARG A 76 6.20 -8.77 10.17
C ARG A 76 4.89 -7.97 10.12
N ARG A 77 4.15 -7.91 11.22
CA ARG A 77 2.78 -7.37 11.29
C ARG A 77 2.64 -5.93 10.77
N GLN A 78 3.71 -5.14 10.77
CA GLN A 78 3.73 -3.80 10.19
C GLN A 78 3.47 -3.76 8.68
N GLY A 79 3.66 -4.87 7.98
CA GLY A 79 3.36 -5.00 6.55
C GLY A 79 1.96 -5.55 6.27
N LEU A 80 1.15 -5.86 7.29
CA LEU A 80 -0.19 -6.42 7.11
C LEU A 80 -1.23 -5.34 7.41
N VAL A 81 -2.00 -4.96 6.39
CA VAL A 81 -3.16 -4.06 6.53
C VAL A 81 -4.41 -4.89 6.31
N VAL A 82 -5.35 -4.83 7.24
CA VAL A 82 -6.62 -5.57 7.18
C VAL A 82 -7.76 -4.57 7.16
N GLU A 83 -8.57 -4.63 6.12
CA GLU A 83 -9.73 -3.78 5.90
C GLU A 83 -11.02 -4.57 6.07
N VAL A 84 -11.97 -4.02 6.86
CA VAL A 84 -13.33 -4.56 6.97
C VAL A 84 -14.32 -3.48 6.49
N PRO A 85 -14.94 -3.69 5.32
CA PRO A 85 -15.84 -2.71 4.71
C PRO A 85 -17.15 -2.57 5.48
N ARG A 86 -17.96 -1.58 5.08
CA ARG A 86 -19.29 -1.33 5.66
C ARG A 86 -20.19 -2.56 5.55
N GLY A 87 -20.85 -2.90 6.65
CA GLY A 87 -21.71 -4.09 6.74
C GLY A 87 -20.98 -5.45 6.64
N GLY A 88 -19.64 -5.45 6.51
CA GLY A 88 -18.84 -6.67 6.43
C GLY A 88 -18.85 -7.48 7.72
N ARG A 89 -18.68 -8.79 7.60
CA ARG A 89 -18.52 -9.74 8.71
C ARG A 89 -17.19 -10.45 8.58
N THR A 90 -16.45 -10.55 9.67
CA THR A 90 -15.07 -11.08 9.63
C THR A 90 -15.02 -12.60 9.58
N GLY A 91 -15.95 -13.29 10.23
CA GLY A 91 -15.76 -14.70 10.60
C GLY A 91 -14.58 -14.90 11.56
N GLU A 92 -14.35 -16.14 12.01
CA GLU A 92 -13.25 -16.42 12.94
C GLU A 92 -11.86 -16.13 12.31
N GLY A 93 -11.66 -16.48 11.03
CA GLY A 93 -10.44 -16.21 10.29
C GLY A 93 -10.15 -14.73 10.10
N GLY A 94 -11.19 -13.93 9.79
CA GLY A 94 -11.03 -12.50 9.64
C GLY A 94 -10.73 -11.80 10.96
N THR A 95 -11.34 -12.26 12.06
CA THR A 95 -11.03 -11.75 13.41
C THR A 95 -9.60 -12.09 13.79
N ALA A 96 -9.13 -13.31 13.50
CA ALA A 96 -7.72 -13.69 13.72
C ALA A 96 -6.75 -12.79 12.93
N LEU A 97 -7.06 -12.46 11.67
CA LEU A 97 -6.26 -11.53 10.86
C LEU A 97 -6.19 -10.12 11.46
N LEU A 98 -7.31 -9.59 11.94
CA LEU A 98 -7.32 -8.31 12.65
C LEU A 98 -6.40 -8.34 13.88
N MET A 99 -6.39 -9.45 14.63
CA MET A 99 -5.53 -9.60 15.79
C MET A 99 -4.04 -9.69 15.43
N LEU A 100 -3.70 -10.29 14.27
CA LEU A 100 -2.34 -10.35 13.74
C LEU A 100 -1.83 -8.99 13.24
N ALA A 101 -2.73 -8.14 12.72
CA ALA A 101 -2.40 -6.78 12.28
C ALA A 101 -2.16 -5.83 13.46
N GLU A 102 -1.35 -4.78 13.24
CA GLU A 102 -1.17 -3.71 14.22
C GLU A 102 -2.43 -2.84 14.35
N PRO A 103 -2.71 -2.22 15.52
CA PRO A 103 -3.89 -1.36 15.69
C PRO A 103 -4.08 -0.29 14.61
N LYS A 104 -2.97 0.30 14.13
CA LYS A 104 -2.97 1.34 13.09
C LYS A 104 -3.21 0.80 11.67
N ALA A 105 -3.07 -0.50 11.48
CA ALA A 105 -3.23 -1.19 10.20
C ALA A 105 -4.55 -1.99 10.13
N ARG A 106 -5.42 -1.84 11.13
CA ARG A 106 -6.79 -2.37 11.16
C ARG A 106 -7.73 -1.26 10.70
N LEU A 107 -8.19 -1.32 9.46
CA LEU A 107 -9.14 -0.37 8.91
C LEU A 107 -10.54 -0.99 9.02
N VAL A 108 -11.43 -0.42 9.83
CA VAL A 108 -12.74 -1.03 10.09
C VAL A 108 -13.82 0.02 9.90
N ALA A 109 -14.89 -0.32 9.19
CA ALA A 109 -16.08 0.51 9.11
C ALA A 109 -16.90 0.47 10.42
N GLU A 110 -17.55 1.57 10.81
CA GLU A 110 -18.29 1.66 12.08
C GLU A 110 -19.39 0.60 12.26
N ASP A 111 -20.01 0.18 11.17
CA ASP A 111 -21.12 -0.79 11.13
C ASP A 111 -20.67 -2.23 10.86
N ALA A 112 -19.38 -2.46 10.58
CA ALA A 112 -18.79 -3.78 10.44
C ALA A 112 -19.01 -4.63 11.70
N VAL A 113 -19.11 -5.95 11.50
CA VAL A 113 -19.32 -6.94 12.55
C VAL A 113 -18.07 -7.78 12.69
N ILE A 114 -17.51 -7.77 13.89
CA ILE A 114 -16.35 -8.56 14.24
C ILE A 114 -16.86 -9.78 14.98
N ASP A 115 -16.76 -10.93 14.34
CA ASP A 115 -17.26 -12.18 14.88
C ASP A 115 -16.38 -12.64 16.06
N PRO A 116 -16.98 -13.22 17.11
CA PRO A 116 -16.21 -13.73 18.24
C PRO A 116 -15.35 -14.92 17.81
N LEU A 117 -14.24 -15.13 18.51
CA LEU A 117 -13.41 -16.31 18.33
C LEU A 117 -13.85 -17.40 19.30
N ALA A 118 -13.86 -18.65 18.86
CA ALA A 118 -14.02 -19.78 19.76
C ALA A 118 -12.90 -19.76 20.82
N PRO A 119 -13.17 -20.19 22.08
CA PRO A 119 -12.17 -20.20 23.14
C PRO A 119 -10.88 -20.94 22.74
N LYS A 120 -11.03 -22.08 22.05
CA LYS A 120 -9.90 -22.85 21.53
C LYS A 120 -9.05 -22.05 20.54
N THR A 121 -9.69 -21.30 19.63
CA THR A 121 -9.00 -20.42 18.67
C THR A 121 -8.23 -19.31 19.38
N LEU A 122 -8.79 -18.73 20.44
CA LEU A 122 -8.09 -17.73 21.26
C LEU A 122 -6.86 -18.31 21.98
N ASP A 123 -6.94 -19.54 22.46
CA ASP A 123 -5.80 -20.22 23.10
C ASP A 123 -4.67 -20.52 22.10
N GLU A 124 -5.03 -20.92 20.87
CA GLU A 124 -4.09 -21.09 19.75
C GLU A 124 -3.36 -19.75 19.46
N LEU A 125 -4.10 -18.64 19.37
CA LEU A 125 -3.53 -17.31 19.12
C LEU A 125 -2.71 -16.76 20.32
N ASP A 126 -3.08 -17.07 21.57
CA ASP A 126 -2.27 -16.69 22.74
C ASP A 126 -0.93 -17.43 22.77
N THR A 127 -0.92 -18.70 22.32
CA THR A 127 0.29 -19.54 22.25
C THR A 127 1.34 -18.93 21.32
N VAL A 128 0.92 -18.38 20.17
CA VAL A 128 1.81 -17.65 19.25
C VAL A 128 2.18 -16.24 19.73
N GLY A 129 1.58 -15.78 20.84
CA GLY A 129 1.91 -14.52 21.50
C GLY A 129 1.11 -13.31 21.04
N VAL A 130 0.05 -13.49 20.25
CA VAL A 130 -0.80 -12.38 19.76
C VAL A 130 -1.35 -11.58 20.93
N CYS A 131 -1.91 -12.25 21.94
CA CYS A 131 -2.49 -11.62 23.14
C CYS A 131 -1.47 -11.16 24.19
N ARG A 132 -0.17 -11.44 24.02
CA ARG A 132 0.86 -11.06 25.00
C ARG A 132 1.42 -9.66 24.75
N SER A 133 1.32 -9.17 23.52
CA SER A 133 1.70 -7.81 23.18
C SER A 133 0.82 -6.80 23.92
N LYS A 134 1.36 -5.61 24.28
CA LYS A 134 0.55 -4.56 24.93
C LYS A 134 -0.71 -4.26 24.13
N ASP A 135 -0.56 -4.12 22.81
CA ASP A 135 -1.64 -3.84 21.86
C ASP A 135 -2.61 -5.02 21.69
N GLY A 136 -2.11 -6.26 21.81
CA GLY A 136 -2.91 -7.48 21.68
C GLY A 136 -3.75 -7.77 22.92
N LYS A 137 -3.24 -7.44 24.11
CA LYS A 137 -4.00 -7.57 25.36
C LYS A 137 -5.34 -6.85 25.32
N GLU A 138 -5.37 -5.68 24.68
CA GLU A 138 -6.54 -4.82 24.63
C GLU A 138 -7.64 -5.36 23.71
N LEU A 139 -7.28 -6.06 22.62
CA LEU A 139 -8.26 -6.70 21.72
C LEU A 139 -8.66 -8.11 22.19
N CYS A 140 -7.77 -8.85 22.84
CA CYS A 140 -8.09 -10.19 23.35
C CYS A 140 -9.07 -10.15 24.53
N ALA A 141 -9.05 -9.11 25.35
CA ALA A 141 -9.96 -8.97 26.48
C ALA A 141 -11.45 -8.98 26.06
N PRO A 142 -11.93 -8.11 25.14
CA PRO A 142 -13.33 -8.12 24.73
C PRO A 142 -13.70 -9.37 23.91
N LEU A 143 -12.78 -9.94 23.12
CA LEU A 143 -13.07 -11.16 22.34
C LEU A 143 -13.26 -12.40 23.22
N ARG A 144 -12.63 -12.47 24.39
CA ARG A 144 -12.83 -13.55 25.37
C ARG A 144 -14.25 -13.61 25.93
N GLU A 145 -14.99 -12.51 25.90
CA GLU A 145 -16.39 -12.49 26.33
C GLU A 145 -17.33 -13.23 25.37
N SER A 146 -16.81 -13.76 24.24
CA SER A 146 -17.56 -14.53 23.24
C SER A 146 -18.73 -13.76 22.64
N ARG A 147 -18.63 -12.43 22.59
CA ARG A 147 -19.63 -11.54 21.99
C ARG A 147 -19.08 -10.95 20.71
N SER A 148 -19.95 -10.82 19.71
CA SER A 148 -19.61 -10.06 18.51
C SER A 148 -19.45 -8.59 18.86
N LEU A 149 -18.42 -7.95 18.30
CA LEU A 149 -18.13 -6.53 18.47
C LEU A 149 -18.54 -5.78 17.21
N LYS A 150 -18.93 -4.51 17.34
CA LYS A 150 -19.11 -3.64 16.19
C LYS A 150 -17.81 -2.88 15.91
N GLY A 151 -17.60 -2.51 14.65
CA GLY A 151 -16.44 -1.70 14.26
C GLY A 151 -16.34 -0.39 15.04
N ARG A 152 -17.48 0.26 15.33
CA ARG A 152 -17.54 1.44 16.20
C ARG A 152 -16.92 1.23 17.59
N ASP A 153 -17.06 0.03 18.16
CA ASP A 153 -16.55 -0.28 19.49
C ASP A 153 -15.03 -0.37 19.46
N LEU A 154 -14.47 -0.99 18.40
CA LEU A 154 -13.02 -1.03 18.16
C LEU A 154 -12.44 0.37 17.92
N ILE A 155 -13.13 1.20 17.14
CA ILE A 155 -12.70 2.57 16.84
C ILE A 155 -12.71 3.42 18.12
N ALA A 156 -13.80 3.37 18.90
CA ALA A 156 -13.92 4.12 20.16
C ALA A 156 -12.84 3.72 21.17
N ALA A 157 -12.46 2.43 21.21
CA ALA A 157 -11.38 1.92 22.05
C ALA A 157 -9.97 2.15 21.47
N SER A 158 -9.84 2.82 20.31
CA SER A 158 -8.55 3.01 19.60
C SER A 158 -7.84 1.70 19.22
N LEU A 159 -8.60 0.61 19.06
CA LEU A 159 -8.12 -0.70 18.66
C LEU A 159 -8.13 -0.92 17.15
N ALA A 160 -8.84 -0.07 16.43
CA ALA A 160 -8.89 0.01 14.98
C ALA A 160 -9.02 1.47 14.53
N VAL A 161 -8.70 1.70 13.26
CA VAL A 161 -8.82 2.98 12.58
C VAL A 161 -10.12 3.00 11.79
N ASP A 162 -10.84 4.12 11.86
CA ASP A 162 -12.09 4.34 11.11
C ASP A 162 -11.82 4.37 9.60
N LEU A 163 -12.31 3.34 8.90
CA LEU A 163 -12.14 3.20 7.45
C LEU A 163 -12.66 4.42 6.69
N SER A 164 -13.74 5.07 7.15
CA SER A 164 -14.33 6.23 6.44
C SER A 164 -13.40 7.44 6.39
N ARG A 165 -12.44 7.54 7.31
CA ARG A 165 -11.41 8.59 7.34
C ARG A 165 -10.20 8.27 6.48
N HIS A 166 -10.09 7.02 6.01
CA HIS A 166 -8.96 6.49 5.26
C HIS A 166 -9.33 6.02 3.85
N THR A 167 -10.62 5.99 3.50
CA THR A 167 -11.06 5.96 2.11
C THR A 167 -10.65 7.26 1.43
N TYR A 168 -9.48 7.26 0.79
CA TYR A 168 -9.25 8.08 -0.39
C TYR A 168 -10.10 7.48 -1.50
N THR A 169 -11.41 7.73 -1.46
CA THR A 169 -12.26 7.44 -2.62
C THR A 169 -11.75 8.30 -3.76
N VAL A 170 -11.09 7.65 -4.72
CA VAL A 170 -11.11 8.12 -6.10
C VAL A 170 -12.56 7.93 -6.55
N SER A 171 -13.44 8.87 -6.21
CA SER A 171 -14.84 8.84 -6.66
C SER A 171 -14.83 8.82 -8.18
N ALA A 172 -15.14 7.67 -8.77
CA ALA A 172 -15.69 7.63 -10.11
C ALA A 172 -17.02 8.39 -10.05
N GLN A 173 -17.04 9.60 -10.58
CA GLN A 173 -18.24 10.42 -10.64
C GLN A 173 -19.32 9.63 -11.40
N ASP A 174 -20.55 9.60 -10.86
CA ASP A 174 -21.71 9.03 -11.55
C ASP A 174 -21.72 9.50 -13.01
N PRO A 175 -21.95 8.60 -13.99
CA PRO A 175 -22.02 8.99 -15.37
C PRO A 175 -23.07 10.11 -15.52
N PRO A 176 -22.78 11.20 -16.26
CA PRO A 176 -23.71 12.29 -16.43
C PRO A 176 -25.06 11.77 -16.96
N PRO A 177 -26.19 12.36 -16.52
CA PRO A 177 -27.52 11.91 -16.91
C PRO A 177 -27.61 11.85 -18.44
N VAL A 178 -27.82 10.64 -18.95
CA VAL A 178 -27.99 10.39 -20.38
C VAL A 178 -29.20 11.22 -20.84
N PRO A 179 -29.06 12.10 -21.86
CA PRO A 179 -30.20 12.84 -22.38
C PRO A 179 -31.27 11.87 -22.92
N PRO A 180 -32.56 12.22 -22.78
CA PRO A 180 -33.66 11.33 -23.19
C PRO A 180 -33.56 11.05 -24.69
N ASN A 181 -33.30 9.79 -25.04
CA ASN A 181 -33.29 9.35 -26.42
C ASN A 181 -34.74 9.31 -26.93
N PRO A 182 -35.03 9.82 -28.15
CA PRO A 182 -36.37 9.83 -28.69
C PRO A 182 -36.85 8.42 -29.04
N THR A 183 -38.10 8.19 -28.65
CA THR A 183 -39.05 7.12 -29.00
C THR A 183 -38.73 6.36 -30.29
N GLY A 184 -38.50 5.06 -30.16
CA GLY A 184 -38.34 4.13 -31.27
C GLY A 184 -38.92 2.75 -30.95
N THR A 185 -40.23 2.63 -31.18
CA THR A 185 -41.06 1.46 -31.56
C THR A 185 -40.58 0.04 -31.22
N SER A 186 -41.37 -0.64 -30.37
CA SER A 186 -41.41 -2.10 -30.17
C SER A 186 -41.55 -2.90 -31.48
N PRO A 187 -41.07 -4.15 -31.47
CA PRO A 187 -41.95 -5.25 -31.85
C PRO A 187 -42.04 -6.33 -30.77
N SER A 188 -43.29 -6.75 -30.63
CA SER A 188 -43.83 -7.84 -29.84
C SER A 188 -43.27 -9.20 -30.26
N GLY A 189 -43.03 -10.09 -29.29
CA GLY A 189 -42.66 -11.49 -29.53
C GLY A 189 -42.75 -12.35 -28.26
N LYS A 190 -43.96 -12.79 -27.92
CA LYS A 190 -44.21 -14.01 -27.11
C LYS A 190 -43.65 -15.22 -27.91
N THR A 191 -43.20 -16.35 -27.35
CA THR A 191 -43.98 -17.38 -26.62
C THR A 191 -43.05 -18.58 -26.36
N GLY A 192 -43.32 -19.38 -25.30
CA GLY A 192 -42.97 -20.81 -25.23
C GLY A 192 -42.04 -21.17 -24.06
N GLN A 193 -42.53 -21.63 -22.90
CA GLN A 193 -43.04 -22.98 -22.56
C GLN A 193 -41.97 -24.10 -22.47
N ASP A 194 -41.81 -24.56 -21.21
CA ASP A 194 -41.86 -25.96 -20.75
C ASP A 194 -40.65 -26.91 -20.89
N GLY A 195 -40.50 -27.75 -19.84
CA GLY A 195 -39.65 -28.95 -19.77
C GLY A 195 -38.77 -28.97 -18.50
N GLU A 196 -39.24 -29.36 -17.32
CA GLU A 196 -39.67 -30.71 -16.88
C GLU A 196 -38.51 -31.74 -16.77
N THR A 197 -38.22 -32.11 -15.51
CA THR A 197 -37.67 -33.38 -14.97
C THR A 197 -36.35 -34.00 -15.47
N SER A 198 -35.42 -34.25 -14.54
CA SER A 198 -34.73 -35.54 -14.38
C SER A 198 -34.01 -35.54 -13.01
N LYS A 199 -34.53 -36.21 -11.97
CA LYS A 199 -34.33 -37.63 -11.59
C LYS A 199 -32.88 -38.11 -11.50
N ASP A 200 -32.57 -38.55 -10.28
CA ASP A 200 -31.84 -39.75 -9.87
C ASP A 200 -30.37 -39.94 -10.29
N GLY A 201 -29.50 -39.99 -9.28
CA GLY A 201 -28.09 -40.33 -9.41
C GLY A 201 -27.49 -40.86 -8.12
N ARG A 202 -28.07 -41.94 -7.59
CA ARG A 202 -27.60 -42.72 -6.44
C ARG A 202 -26.41 -43.59 -6.87
N ASN A 203 -25.23 -43.38 -6.27
CA ASN A 203 -24.12 -44.36 -6.19
C ASN A 203 -23.24 -43.92 -5.01
N GLY A 204 -22.96 -44.68 -3.95
CA GLY A 204 -23.12 -46.11 -3.75
C GLY A 204 -21.84 -46.88 -4.10
N ARG A 205 -20.73 -46.70 -3.35
CA ARG A 205 -19.85 -47.83 -3.02
C ARG A 205 -18.84 -47.58 -1.90
N ASN A 206 -19.02 -48.41 -0.88
CA ASN A 206 -18.09 -48.87 0.15
C ASN A 206 -16.70 -49.24 -0.40
N THR A 207 -15.64 -48.96 0.36
CA THR A 207 -14.46 -49.85 0.43
C THR A 207 -13.86 -49.79 1.84
N GLU A 208 -13.57 -50.98 2.35
CA GLU A 208 -13.29 -51.39 3.73
C GLU A 208 -12.00 -50.84 4.39
N PRO A 209 -11.90 -50.98 5.73
CA PRO A 209 -10.71 -50.74 6.52
C PRO A 209 -9.79 -51.97 6.58
N GLY A 210 -8.59 -51.86 6.02
CA GLY A 210 -7.52 -52.85 6.11
C GLY A 210 -6.63 -52.65 7.33
N LYS A 211 -6.93 -53.37 8.40
CA LYS A 211 -6.11 -53.61 9.58
C LYS A 211 -4.92 -54.51 9.24
N VAL A 212 -3.68 -54.07 9.43
CA VAL A 212 -2.52 -54.97 9.62
C VAL A 212 -1.71 -54.49 10.81
N VAL A 213 -1.77 -55.31 11.85
CA VAL A 213 -0.89 -55.31 13.01
C VAL A 213 0.33 -56.17 12.64
N ASN A 214 1.54 -55.71 12.93
CA ASN A 214 2.50 -56.54 13.66
C ASN A 214 3.66 -55.74 14.29
N PRO A 215 4.12 -56.15 15.48
CA PRO A 215 5.20 -55.51 16.23
C PRO A 215 6.56 -56.22 16.09
N GLY A 216 7.64 -55.46 16.33
CA GLY A 216 8.84 -55.95 17.02
C GLY A 216 10.02 -56.41 16.16
N SER A 217 11.16 -55.69 16.28
CA SER A 217 12.58 -56.17 16.35
C SER A 217 13.49 -54.94 16.14
N GLU A 218 14.07 -54.35 17.19
CA GLU A 218 15.37 -54.61 17.85
C GLU A 218 16.37 -53.45 17.56
N PRO A 219 17.23 -53.08 18.53
CA PRO A 219 18.10 -51.91 18.45
C PRO A 219 19.49 -52.28 17.91
N GLY A 220 20.00 -51.55 16.92
CA GLY A 220 21.28 -51.87 16.31
C GLY A 220 22.00 -50.67 15.69
N SER A 221 23.08 -50.26 16.36
CA SER A 221 24.28 -49.58 15.87
C SER A 221 24.16 -48.17 15.29
N ASP A 222 24.72 -47.22 16.05
CA ASP A 222 25.11 -45.88 15.64
C ASP A 222 26.10 -45.90 14.46
N PRO A 223 25.80 -45.25 13.32
CA PRO A 223 26.83 -44.80 12.42
C PRO A 223 27.39 -43.47 12.93
N VAL A 224 28.67 -43.48 13.32
CA VAL A 224 29.48 -42.28 13.48
C VAL A 224 29.44 -41.51 12.15
N ALA A 225 28.64 -40.45 12.13
CA ALA A 225 28.54 -39.54 11.00
C ALA A 225 29.79 -38.64 10.98
N ASP A 226 30.79 -39.05 10.22
CA ASP A 226 31.82 -38.13 9.73
C ASP A 226 31.12 -37.04 8.92
N SER A 227 30.96 -35.88 9.56
CA SER A 227 30.40 -34.68 8.96
C SER A 227 31.41 -34.11 7.97
N GLY A 228 31.34 -34.59 6.73
CA GLY A 228 31.93 -33.93 5.57
C GLY A 228 31.14 -32.66 5.31
N TRP A 229 31.64 -31.52 5.80
CA TRP A 229 31.11 -30.21 5.43
C TRP A 229 31.41 -30.00 3.95
N ASP A 230 30.37 -30.09 3.10
CA ASP A 230 30.48 -29.87 1.67
C ASP A 230 31.20 -28.55 1.39
N THR A 231 32.26 -28.57 0.59
CA THR A 231 33.04 -27.38 0.21
C THR A 231 32.15 -26.24 -0.32
N ALA A 232 30.99 -26.57 -0.88
CA ALA A 232 29.98 -25.61 -1.31
C ALA A 232 29.40 -24.78 -0.15
N THR A 233 29.12 -25.41 1.00
CA THR A 233 28.61 -24.70 2.20
C THR A 233 29.67 -23.79 2.80
N GLN A 234 30.93 -24.20 2.77
CA GLN A 234 32.06 -23.40 3.24
C GLN A 234 32.29 -22.17 2.35
N VAL A 235 32.23 -22.33 1.02
CA VAL A 235 32.33 -21.19 0.09
C VAL A 235 31.17 -20.22 0.28
N LEU A 236 29.94 -20.72 0.44
CA LEU A 236 28.77 -19.86 0.68
C LEU A 236 28.89 -19.09 1.99
N ALA A 237 29.37 -19.72 3.07
CA ALA A 237 29.57 -19.06 4.35
C ALA A 237 30.62 -17.93 4.27
N VAL A 238 31.74 -18.17 3.56
CA VAL A 238 32.76 -17.14 3.32
C VAL A 238 32.20 -15.98 2.50
N LEU A 239 31.40 -16.27 1.47
CA LEU A 239 30.81 -15.25 0.59
C LEU A 239 29.78 -14.39 1.35
N CYS A 240 28.95 -15.01 2.20
CA CYS A 240 28.05 -14.30 3.11
C CYS A 240 28.80 -13.39 4.09
N ALA A 241 29.90 -13.88 4.69
CA ALA A 241 30.72 -13.07 5.61
C ALA A 241 31.34 -11.84 4.91
N VAL A 242 31.84 -12.00 3.69
CA VAL A 242 32.39 -10.90 2.88
C VAL A 242 31.30 -9.88 2.53
N LEU A 243 30.10 -10.34 2.16
CA LEU A 243 28.97 -9.46 1.84
C LEU A 243 28.58 -8.57 3.04
N VAL A 244 28.46 -9.18 4.23
CA VAL A 244 28.12 -8.45 5.46
C VAL A 244 29.19 -7.40 5.80
N LEU A 245 30.47 -7.75 5.61
CA LEU A 245 31.59 -6.83 5.84
C LEU A 245 31.56 -5.64 4.87
N LEU A 246 31.26 -5.89 3.58
CA LEU A 246 31.12 -4.83 2.57
C LEU A 246 29.93 -3.91 2.86
N LEU A 247 28.78 -4.45 3.27
CA LEU A 247 27.61 -3.67 3.66
C LEU A 247 27.91 -2.81 4.91
N GLY A 248 28.59 -3.37 5.91
CA GLY A 248 29.05 -2.62 7.08
C GLY A 248 29.97 -1.47 6.73
N LEU A 249 30.95 -1.70 5.83
CA LEU A 249 31.85 -0.67 5.35
C LEU A 249 31.10 0.44 4.58
N LEU A 250 30.14 0.07 3.72
CA LEU A 250 29.32 1.02 2.98
C LEU A 250 28.51 1.92 3.93
N LEU A 251 27.82 1.33 4.91
CA LEU A 251 27.05 2.07 5.91
C LEU A 251 27.94 2.99 6.75
N PHE A 252 29.15 2.53 7.09
CA PHE A 252 30.14 3.34 7.79
C PHE A 252 30.58 4.56 6.95
N LEU A 253 30.83 4.37 5.64
CA LEU A 253 31.18 5.47 4.74
C LEU A 253 30.03 6.47 4.57
N ILE A 254 28.78 6.00 4.45
CA ILE A 254 27.59 6.86 4.38
C ILE A 254 27.47 7.69 5.66
N ARG A 255 27.54 7.06 6.84
CA ARG A 255 27.52 7.77 8.13
C ARG A 255 28.66 8.78 8.25
N ARG A 256 29.89 8.39 7.90
CA ARG A 256 31.04 9.30 7.95
C ARG A 256 30.88 10.50 7.02
N SER A 257 30.31 10.31 5.83
CA SER A 257 30.06 11.39 4.88
C SER A 257 28.97 12.35 5.37
N SER A 258 27.95 11.85 6.07
CA SER A 258 26.89 12.69 6.64
C SER A 258 27.36 13.64 7.76
N HIS A 259 28.46 13.32 8.45
CA HIS A 259 29.01 14.20 9.48
C HIS A 259 29.84 15.37 8.92
N ALA A 260 30.26 15.34 7.65
CA ALA A 260 31.09 16.39 7.06
C ALA A 260 30.28 17.57 6.48
N VAL A 261 28.95 17.46 6.33
CA VAL A 261 28.11 18.45 5.65
C VAL A 261 27.40 19.43 6.62
N GLY A 262 27.60 19.27 7.93
CA GLY A 262 26.82 19.99 8.95
C GLY A 262 27.28 21.38 9.40
N THR A 263 28.44 21.91 8.97
CA THR A 263 29.04 23.08 9.67
C THR A 263 29.29 24.35 8.84
N LEU A 264 28.86 24.45 7.58
CA LEU A 264 29.17 25.61 6.73
C LEU A 264 28.00 26.51 6.29
N SER A 265 26.85 26.51 6.96
CA SER A 265 25.76 27.43 6.57
C SER A 265 25.01 28.09 7.73
N ARG A 266 25.76 28.73 8.64
CA ARG A 266 25.25 29.83 9.48
C ARG A 266 26.32 30.91 9.62
N ARG A 267 26.60 31.63 8.54
CA ARG A 267 27.14 33.00 8.66
C ARG A 267 25.99 33.97 8.49
N ALA A 268 25.68 34.62 9.61
CA ALA A 268 24.72 35.68 9.76
C ALA A 268 25.09 36.88 8.86
N LEU A 269 24.12 37.34 8.07
CA LEU A 269 24.10 38.69 7.52
C LEU A 269 23.58 39.63 8.62
N ALA A 270 24.51 40.26 9.36
CA ALA A 270 24.21 41.40 10.21
C ALA A 270 24.41 42.68 9.38
N ALA A 271 23.32 43.42 9.15
CA ALA A 271 23.36 44.75 8.56
C ALA A 271 23.51 45.82 9.67
N PRO A 272 24.37 46.84 9.51
CA PRO A 272 24.52 47.92 10.47
C PRO A 272 23.51 49.05 10.19
N GLY A 273 22.64 49.34 11.16
CA GLY A 273 21.71 50.47 11.13
C GLY A 273 22.06 51.46 12.23
N VAL A 274 22.53 52.63 11.80
CA VAL A 274 22.94 53.82 12.57
C VAL A 274 21.71 54.62 13.01
N GLY A 275 21.70 55.17 14.23
CA GLY A 275 20.77 56.23 14.62
C GLY A 275 20.55 56.40 16.12
N ALA A 276 21.03 57.52 16.67
CA ALA A 276 21.07 57.89 18.08
C ALA A 276 19.91 58.81 18.54
N VAL A 277 19.37 58.52 19.75
CA VAL A 277 19.10 59.44 20.92
C VAL A 277 17.87 60.41 20.87
N PRO A 278 17.24 60.90 21.99
CA PRO A 278 17.35 60.61 23.44
C PRO A 278 16.03 60.28 24.21
N THR A 279 16.25 59.88 25.47
CA THR A 279 15.42 59.76 26.68
C THR A 279 14.44 60.90 26.99
N VAL A 280 13.17 60.58 27.32
CA VAL A 280 12.31 61.35 28.27
C VAL A 280 11.40 60.40 29.07
N ALA A 281 11.26 60.76 30.35
CA ALA A 281 10.53 60.22 31.50
C ALA A 281 9.21 59.43 31.31
N ALA A 282 9.00 58.49 32.26
CA ALA A 282 7.74 57.79 32.57
C ALA A 282 6.66 58.78 33.12
N PRO A 283 5.34 58.47 33.04
CA PRO A 283 4.75 57.41 33.87
C PRO A 283 3.64 56.55 33.21
N ARG A 284 3.46 55.35 33.77
CA ARG A 284 2.33 54.40 33.71
C ARG A 284 1.07 54.85 32.94
N THR A 285 0.63 54.05 31.96
CA THR A 285 -0.74 53.49 31.87
C THR A 285 -0.90 52.54 30.67
N ARG A 286 -1.62 51.42 30.91
CA ARG A 286 -2.29 50.50 29.97
C ARG A 286 -1.52 50.03 28.72
N ALA A 287 -1.20 48.73 28.72
CA ALA A 287 -0.83 47.98 27.52
C ALA A 287 -1.98 47.96 26.49
N PRO A 288 -1.76 48.40 25.25
CA PRO A 288 -2.58 48.07 24.10
C PRO A 288 -1.89 47.01 23.23
N ASP A 289 -2.74 46.27 22.53
CA ASP A 289 -2.49 45.17 21.60
C ASP A 289 -1.13 45.12 20.88
N GLU A 290 -0.59 43.91 20.88
CA GLU A 290 0.54 43.46 20.06
C GLU A 290 0.19 43.57 18.57
N ALA A 291 0.76 44.57 17.90
CA ALA A 291 0.59 44.79 16.47
C ALA A 291 1.34 43.71 15.67
N THR A 292 0.61 42.68 15.22
CA THR A 292 1.07 41.73 14.22
C THR A 292 1.38 42.47 12.92
N THR A 293 2.67 42.70 12.66
CA THR A 293 3.16 43.25 11.41
C THR A 293 2.87 42.26 10.29
N ARG A 294 1.78 42.47 9.55
CA ARG A 294 1.49 41.74 8.32
C ARG A 294 2.58 42.05 7.30
N LEU A 295 3.45 41.08 7.06
CA LEU A 295 4.37 41.08 5.92
C LEU A 295 3.51 41.03 4.64
N ARG A 296 3.15 42.19 4.09
CA ARG A 296 2.59 42.30 2.73
C ARG A 296 3.71 41.96 1.75
N VAL A 297 3.86 40.68 1.44
CA VAL A 297 4.49 40.27 0.18
C VAL A 297 3.45 40.53 -0.90
N THR A 298 3.64 41.59 -1.68
CA THR A 298 2.85 41.87 -2.87
C THR A 298 3.02 40.68 -3.83
N PRO A 299 1.99 39.86 -4.09
CA PRO A 299 2.10 38.80 -5.07
C PRO A 299 2.27 39.49 -6.42
N THR A 300 3.45 39.39 -7.03
CA THR A 300 3.61 39.78 -8.43
C THR A 300 2.81 38.75 -9.23
N PRO A 301 1.72 39.15 -9.92
CA PRO A 301 0.92 38.20 -10.67
C PRO A 301 1.73 37.79 -11.90
N ARG A 302 2.47 36.68 -11.81
CA ARG A 302 3.06 36.03 -12.98
C ARG A 302 1.92 35.41 -13.77
N HIS A 303 1.33 36.21 -14.65
CA HIS A 303 0.36 35.74 -15.64
C HIS A 303 0.99 34.58 -16.42
N GLY A 304 0.21 33.51 -16.59
CA GLY A 304 0.64 32.20 -17.09
C GLY A 304 1.57 32.32 -18.29
N ARG A 305 2.81 31.85 -18.12
CA ARG A 305 3.78 31.71 -19.20
C ARG A 305 3.17 30.76 -20.22
N ARG A 306 2.86 31.26 -21.43
CA ARG A 306 2.44 30.40 -22.54
C ARG A 306 3.54 29.38 -22.81
N VAL A 307 3.22 28.11 -22.62
CA VAL A 307 4.07 26.99 -22.99
C VAL A 307 3.85 26.78 -24.49
N GLY A 308 4.86 27.05 -25.32
CA GLY A 308 4.76 26.84 -26.77
C GLY A 308 4.54 25.36 -27.12
N ASN A 309 4.13 25.05 -28.35
CA ASN A 309 3.94 23.67 -28.83
C ASN A 309 5.20 22.83 -28.56
N VAL A 310 5.12 21.88 -27.63
CA VAL A 310 6.26 21.06 -27.21
C VAL A 310 6.22 19.70 -27.93
N PRO A 311 7.24 19.34 -28.72
CA PRO A 311 7.36 18.02 -29.37
C PRO A 311 7.96 16.95 -28.43
N GLY A 312 7.47 16.87 -27.19
CA GLY A 312 7.89 15.84 -26.23
C GLY A 312 7.09 14.55 -26.36
N PRO A 313 7.58 13.42 -25.81
CA PRO A 313 6.76 12.22 -25.63
C PRO A 313 5.54 12.58 -24.78
N VAL A 314 4.36 12.38 -25.35
CA VAL A 314 3.07 12.68 -24.70
C VAL A 314 2.56 11.41 -24.04
N ARG A 315 2.21 11.49 -22.76
CA ARG A 315 1.57 10.41 -22.01
C ARG A 315 0.11 10.79 -21.72
N ALA A 316 -0.79 9.81 -21.76
CA ALA A 316 -2.15 10.01 -21.27
C ALA A 316 -2.13 10.05 -19.74
N ALA A 317 -2.91 10.95 -19.14
CA ALA A 317 -3.08 11.02 -17.70
C ALA A 317 -4.53 11.30 -17.34
N VAL A 318 -4.93 10.90 -16.14
CA VAL A 318 -6.25 11.19 -15.59
C VAL A 318 -6.13 12.34 -14.60
N VAL A 319 -6.94 13.39 -14.77
CA VAL A 319 -6.98 14.51 -13.81
C VAL A 319 -7.52 14.01 -12.48
N ARG A 320 -6.79 14.21 -11.37
CA ARG A 320 -7.25 13.82 -10.02
C ARG A 320 -7.72 15.00 -9.19
N THR A 321 -7.16 16.18 -9.41
CA THR A 321 -7.65 17.43 -8.81
C THR A 321 -7.80 18.50 -9.88
N GLU A 322 -8.58 19.55 -9.62
CA GLU A 322 -8.70 20.68 -10.53
C GLU A 322 -7.31 21.25 -10.88
N LEU A 323 -7.04 21.43 -12.18
CA LEU A 323 -5.76 21.90 -12.71
C LEU A 323 -5.83 23.41 -13.00
N HIS A 324 -5.89 24.29 -11.99
CA HIS A 324 -5.72 25.73 -12.24
C HIS A 324 -5.09 26.51 -11.08
N PRO A 325 -3.87 27.07 -11.25
CA PRO A 325 -2.91 26.82 -12.34
C PRO A 325 -2.19 25.47 -12.18
N GLN A 326 -2.27 24.86 -10.99
CA GLN A 326 -1.65 23.59 -10.63
C GLN A 326 -2.69 22.63 -10.09
N GLY A 327 -2.41 21.34 -10.20
CA GLY A 327 -3.20 20.26 -9.64
C GLY A 327 -2.42 18.94 -9.72
N TYR A 328 -3.13 17.84 -9.63
CA TYR A 328 -2.56 16.49 -9.69
C TYR A 328 -3.20 15.69 -10.82
N VAL A 329 -2.35 14.92 -11.49
CA VAL A 329 -2.71 13.97 -12.54
C VAL A 329 -2.17 12.60 -12.16
N GLU A 330 -2.87 11.55 -12.55
CA GLU A 330 -2.41 10.18 -12.41
C GLU A 330 -1.87 9.67 -13.75
N VAL A 331 -0.62 9.21 -13.72
CA VAL A 331 0.05 8.52 -14.83
C VAL A 331 0.46 7.16 -14.30
N ASP A 332 -0.01 6.07 -14.92
CA ASP A 332 0.31 4.70 -14.51
C ASP A 332 0.12 4.45 -13.00
N HIS A 333 -1.01 4.89 -12.45
CA HIS A 333 -1.36 4.80 -11.02
C HIS A 333 -0.47 5.58 -10.03
N VAL A 334 0.40 6.45 -10.53
CA VAL A 334 1.23 7.34 -9.72
C VAL A 334 0.74 8.78 -9.86
N LEU A 335 0.61 9.45 -8.72
CA LEU A 335 0.15 10.84 -8.66
C LEU A 335 1.33 11.80 -8.92
N TYR A 336 1.20 12.65 -9.94
CA TYR A 336 2.17 13.68 -10.30
C TYR A 336 1.57 15.07 -10.18
N ARG A 337 2.40 16.03 -9.77
CA ARG A 337 2.02 17.45 -9.79
C ARG A 337 2.05 17.93 -11.24
N ALA A 338 1.00 18.61 -11.67
CA ALA A 338 0.90 19.13 -13.03
C ALA A 338 0.41 20.58 -13.07
N VAL A 339 0.80 21.29 -14.12
CA VAL A 339 0.38 22.67 -14.44
C VAL A 339 -0.44 22.63 -15.71
N TRP A 340 -1.58 23.33 -15.72
CA TRP A 340 -2.39 23.46 -16.93
C TRP A 340 -1.71 24.40 -17.94
N ALA A 341 -1.43 23.88 -19.14
CA ALA A 341 -0.62 24.58 -20.13
C ALA A 341 -1.39 25.64 -20.94
N GLU A 342 -2.73 25.59 -20.96
CA GLU A 342 -3.59 26.49 -21.74
C GLU A 342 -4.37 27.48 -20.87
N PRO A 343 -3.80 28.65 -20.51
CA PRO A 343 -4.45 29.60 -19.59
C PRO A 343 -5.77 30.19 -20.11
N GLY A 344 -6.04 30.09 -21.42
CA GLY A 344 -7.28 30.58 -22.04
C GLY A 344 -8.42 29.55 -22.11
N ARG A 345 -8.17 28.31 -21.68
CA ARG A 345 -9.15 27.23 -21.69
C ARG A 345 -9.30 26.69 -20.26
N PRO A 346 -10.53 26.45 -19.76
CA PRO A 346 -10.69 25.81 -18.46
C PRO A 346 -10.11 24.38 -18.51
N PRO A 347 -9.43 23.93 -17.43
CA PRO A 347 -8.99 22.55 -17.33
C PRO A 347 -10.19 21.59 -17.32
N PRO A 348 -10.01 20.32 -17.73
CA PRO A 348 -10.99 19.28 -17.52
C PRO A 348 -11.30 19.11 -16.03
N ALA A 349 -12.52 18.70 -15.71
CA ALA A 349 -12.88 18.28 -14.36
C ALA A 349 -12.06 17.05 -13.93
N PRO A 350 -11.90 16.80 -12.62
CA PRO A 350 -11.37 15.53 -12.12
C PRO A 350 -12.04 14.32 -12.79
N GLY A 351 -11.25 13.29 -13.12
CA GLY A 351 -11.64 12.15 -13.95
C GLY A 351 -11.44 12.36 -15.45
N GLY A 352 -11.27 13.61 -15.91
CA GLY A 352 -10.99 13.91 -17.31
C GLY A 352 -9.63 13.40 -17.78
N LEU A 353 -9.53 13.06 -19.06
CA LEU A 353 -8.26 12.71 -19.69
C LEU A 353 -7.52 13.98 -20.14
N VAL A 354 -6.21 13.99 -19.91
CA VAL A 354 -5.29 15.02 -20.38
C VAL A 354 -4.06 14.37 -20.98
N ASP A 355 -3.39 15.11 -21.86
CA ASP A 355 -2.10 14.75 -22.40
C ASP A 355 -1.02 15.44 -21.55
N VAL A 356 -0.06 14.69 -21.00
CA VAL A 356 1.01 15.25 -20.16
C VAL A 356 2.37 15.14 -20.83
N THR A 357 3.18 16.18 -20.65
CA THR A 357 4.60 16.19 -21.03
C THR A 357 5.46 16.60 -19.85
N ASP A 358 6.71 16.12 -19.82
CA ASP A 358 7.66 16.52 -18.79
C ASP A 358 7.97 18.02 -18.86
N ALA A 359 8.36 18.59 -17.72
CA ALA A 359 8.83 19.97 -17.68
C ALA A 359 10.09 20.15 -18.54
N ARG A 360 10.21 21.34 -19.15
CA ARG A 360 11.42 21.74 -19.87
C ARG A 360 12.65 21.85 -18.96
N GLU A 361 12.40 22.15 -17.69
CA GLU A 361 13.41 22.23 -16.64
C GLU A 361 13.70 20.82 -16.17
N ARG A 362 14.92 20.32 -16.41
CA ARG A 362 15.33 18.92 -16.15
C ARG A 362 15.14 18.46 -14.71
N ASP A 363 15.03 19.39 -13.77
CA ASP A 363 14.93 19.11 -12.32
C ASP A 363 13.55 19.44 -11.74
N SER A 364 12.54 19.64 -12.59
CA SER A 364 11.19 19.95 -12.14
C SER A 364 10.32 18.69 -12.18
N ASP A 365 9.85 18.26 -11.00
CA ASP A 365 8.87 17.17 -10.83
C ASP A 365 7.44 17.57 -11.27
N VAL A 366 7.31 18.60 -12.10
CA VAL A 366 6.03 19.18 -12.51
C VAL A 366 5.77 18.84 -13.97
N LEU A 367 4.67 18.18 -14.23
CA LEU A 367 4.22 17.90 -15.59
C LEU A 367 3.44 19.09 -16.17
N TYR A 368 3.42 19.23 -17.49
CA TYR A 368 2.51 20.14 -18.18
C TYR A 368 1.35 19.34 -18.75
N ALA A 369 0.12 19.70 -18.36
CA ALA A 369 -1.10 19.07 -18.83
C ALA A 369 -1.73 19.90 -19.96
N PHE A 370 -2.08 19.22 -21.05
CA PHE A 370 -2.71 19.76 -22.25
C PHE A 370 -4.08 19.10 -22.44
N PRO A 371 -5.03 19.77 -23.11
CA PRO A 371 -6.26 19.12 -23.52
C PRO A 371 -5.96 17.91 -24.43
N PRO A 372 -6.77 16.85 -24.36
CA PRO A 372 -6.54 15.65 -25.12
C PRO A 372 -6.56 15.96 -26.62
N THR A 373 -5.53 15.52 -27.34
CA THR A 373 -5.46 15.70 -28.78
C THR A 373 -6.54 14.84 -29.44
N THR A 374 -7.54 15.47 -30.07
CA THR A 374 -8.64 14.79 -30.77
C THR A 374 -8.06 13.81 -31.81
N GLY A 375 -8.30 12.51 -31.61
CA GLY A 375 -7.90 11.46 -32.55
C GLY A 375 -6.89 10.43 -32.03
N ARG A 376 -6.20 10.66 -30.90
CA ARG A 376 -5.25 9.66 -30.34
C ARG A 376 -5.89 8.67 -29.36
N HIS A 377 -6.84 9.13 -28.55
CA HIS A 377 -7.40 8.32 -27.46
C HIS A 377 -8.48 7.32 -27.89
N ALA A 378 -9.02 7.43 -29.11
CA ALA A 378 -10.05 6.52 -29.62
C ALA A 378 -9.56 5.06 -29.81
N LYS A 379 -8.25 4.82 -29.76
CA LYS A 379 -7.65 3.50 -29.99
C LYS A 379 -7.30 2.73 -28.71
N ALA A 380 -7.33 3.38 -27.55
CA ALA A 380 -6.95 2.78 -26.26
C ALA A 380 -8.12 2.21 -25.45
N GLY A 381 -9.36 2.37 -25.92
CA GLY A 381 -10.57 2.00 -25.17
C GLY A 381 -11.31 0.75 -25.66
N ARG A 382 -10.66 -0.16 -26.40
CA ARG A 382 -11.26 -1.46 -26.78
C ARG A 382 -10.56 -2.57 -25.99
N PRO A 383 -11.22 -3.19 -24.98
CA PRO A 383 -10.71 -4.40 -24.34
C PRO A 383 -10.61 -5.56 -25.33
#